data_AF-A0A6N6KDI3-F1
#
_entry.id   AF-A0A6N6KDI3-F1
#
_cell.length_a   1.000
_cell.length_b   1.000
_cell.length_c   1.000
_cell.angle_alpha   90.00
_cell.angle_beta   90.00
_cell.angle_gamma   90.00
#
_symmetry.space_group_name_H-M   'P 1'
#
loop_
_entity.id
_entity.type
_entity.pdbx_description
1 polymer ?
#
loop_
_entity_poly.entity_id
_entity_poly.type
_entity_poly.pdbx_seq_one_letter_code
_entity_poly.pdbx_strand_id
1 'polypeptide(L)'
;YISDVEQIYYAVTDFPWPMYDRDYVVHNKIWQDPTTLAFYSLSIAKDGILPEKSGMVRVSTLSAKWTLTPKRKGEFHVVYTLKSDPEGSIPAWMTNMMLDVGPFNTLKNLEKETQKARYKYASFDFIKEPR
;
A
#
# COMPACT_ATOMS: atom_id res chain seq x y z
N TYR A 1 -12.17 -18.47 0.63
CA TYR A 1 -10.85 -18.73 0.02
C TYR A 1 -10.37 -17.45 -0.62
N ILE A 2 -9.17 -17.01 -0.26
CA ILE A 2 -8.49 -15.88 -0.88
C ILE A 2 -7.42 -16.51 -1.79
N SER A 3 -7.35 -16.13 -3.07
CA SER A 3 -6.38 -16.70 -4.04
C SER A 3 -4.96 -16.19 -3.79
N ASP A 4 -3.95 -16.75 -4.45
CA ASP A 4 -2.54 -16.32 -4.30
C ASP A 4 -2.29 -14.86 -4.72
N VAL A 5 -3.23 -14.26 -5.46
CA VAL A 5 -3.19 -12.87 -5.95
C VAL A 5 -4.08 -11.94 -5.14
N GLU A 6 -4.63 -12.42 -4.02
CA GLU A 6 -5.42 -11.62 -3.10
C GLU A 6 -4.93 -11.83 -1.66
N GLN A 7 -5.08 -10.79 -0.83
CA GLN A 7 -4.75 -10.88 0.59
C GLN A 7 -5.66 -9.95 1.37
N ILE A 8 -6.03 -10.34 2.59
CA ILE A 8 -6.62 -9.43 3.57
C ILE A 8 -5.59 -9.24 4.68
N TYR A 9 -5.23 -7.99 4.96
CA TYR A 9 -4.28 -7.67 6.02
C TYR A 9 -4.82 -6.57 6.94
N TYR A 10 -4.29 -6.58 8.17
CA TYR A 10 -4.49 -5.55 9.16
C TYR A 10 -3.26 -4.65 9.22
N ALA A 11 -3.45 -3.34 9.22
CA ALA A 11 -2.38 -2.36 9.34
C ALA A 11 -2.74 -1.28 10.34
N VAL A 12 -1.72 -0.70 10.96
CA VAL A 12 -1.81 0.44 11.88
C VAL A 12 -0.88 1.53 11.38
N THR A 13 -1.37 2.77 11.36
CA THR A 13 -0.59 3.97 11.07
C THR A 13 -0.48 4.79 12.35
N ASP A 14 0.75 5.02 12.78
CA ASP A 14 1.11 5.86 13.92
C ASP A 14 0.82 7.33 13.58
N PHE A 15 0.00 7.98 14.41
CA PHE A 15 -0.34 9.39 14.25
C PHE A 15 0.30 10.20 15.40
N PRO A 16 0.91 11.36 15.10
CA PRO A 16 1.44 12.23 16.14
C PRO A 16 0.38 12.64 17.18
N TRP A 17 0.76 12.58 18.46
CA TRP A 17 -0.04 13.10 19.57
C TRP A 17 -0.47 14.56 19.31
N PRO A 18 -1.72 14.97 19.63
CA PRO A 18 -2.74 14.26 20.43
C PRO A 18 -3.72 13.40 19.62
N MET A 19 -3.43 13.11 18.35
CA MET A 19 -4.31 12.28 17.53
C MET A 19 -4.17 10.81 17.91
N TYR A 20 -5.28 10.07 17.87
CA TYR A 20 -5.24 8.61 17.99
C TYR A 20 -4.66 7.97 16.73
N ASP A 21 -4.06 6.79 16.86
CA ASP A 21 -3.61 6.01 15.71
C ASP A 21 -4.79 5.58 14.83
N ARG A 22 -4.50 5.32 13.56
CA ARG A 22 -5.48 4.78 12.61
C ARG A 22 -5.22 3.32 12.36
N ASP A 23 -6.28 2.52 12.32
CA ASP A 23 -6.20 1.13 11.89
C ASP A 23 -7.06 0.85 10.66
N TYR A 24 -6.65 -0.19 9.92
CA TYR A 24 -7.23 -0.55 8.64
C TYR A 24 -7.33 -2.07 8.55
N VAL A 25 -8.47 -2.55 8.06
CA VAL A 25 -8.54 -3.87 7.42
C VAL A 25 -8.57 -3.62 5.93
N VAL A 26 -7.67 -4.23 5.19
CA VAL A 26 -7.49 -3.96 3.76
C VAL A 26 -7.59 -5.25 2.98
N HIS A 27 -8.46 -5.28 1.97
CA HIS A 27 -8.43 -6.28 0.92
C HIS A 27 -7.55 -5.77 -0.22
N ASN A 28 -6.51 -6.51 -0.53
CA ASN A 28 -5.60 -6.22 -1.62
C ASN A 28 -5.70 -7.29 -2.69
N LYS A 29 -5.65 -6.83 -3.94
CA LYS A 29 -5.60 -7.65 -5.14
C LYS A 29 -4.43 -7.21 -6.00
N ILE A 30 -3.69 -8.17 -6.53
CA ILE A 30 -2.58 -7.94 -7.45
C ILE A 30 -2.84 -8.61 -8.79
N TRP A 31 -2.28 -8.06 -9.86
CA TRP A 31 -2.32 -8.68 -11.18
C TRP A 31 -1.22 -8.10 -12.07
N GLN A 32 -0.93 -8.80 -13.17
CA GLN A 32 0.05 -8.38 -14.16
C GLN A 32 -0.59 -8.36 -15.55
N ASP A 33 -0.26 -7.36 -16.36
CA ASP A 33 -0.59 -7.36 -17.78
C ASP A 33 0.30 -8.38 -18.51
N PRO A 34 -0.27 -9.38 -19.21
CA PRO A 34 0.50 -10.45 -19.83
C PRO A 34 1.33 -9.99 -21.04
N THR A 35 1.02 -8.82 -21.61
CA THR A 35 1.66 -8.26 -22.81
C THR A 35 2.74 -7.24 -22.41
N THR A 36 2.37 -6.27 -21.57
CA THR A 36 3.28 -5.18 -21.17
C THR A 36 4.13 -5.52 -19.95
N LEU A 37 3.78 -6.60 -19.24
CA LEU A 37 4.36 -7.00 -17.95
C LEU A 37 4.21 -5.96 -16.85
N ALA A 38 3.37 -4.94 -17.05
CA ALA A 38 3.03 -3.97 -16.01
C ALA A 38 2.34 -4.68 -14.85
N PHE A 39 2.85 -4.47 -13.64
CA PHE A 39 2.28 -5.01 -12.41
C PHE A 39 1.37 -3.97 -11.75
N TYR A 40 0.28 -4.45 -11.19
CA TYR A 40 -0.74 -3.63 -10.54
C TYR A 40 -1.10 -4.19 -9.17
N SER A 41 -1.36 -3.30 -8.23
CA SER A 41 -1.89 -3.63 -6.92
C SER A 41 -3.01 -2.65 -6.57
N LEU A 42 -4.15 -3.16 -6.13
CA LEU A 42 -5.28 -2.38 -5.64
C LEU A 42 -5.66 -2.83 -4.24
N SER A 43 -5.54 -1.91 -3.30
CA SER A 43 -5.91 -2.07 -1.91
C SER A 43 -7.15 -1.25 -1.62
N ILE A 44 -8.17 -1.86 -1.01
CA ILE A 44 -9.42 -1.21 -0.62
C ILE A 44 -9.71 -1.55 0.84
N ALA A 45 -10.17 -0.58 1.63
CA ALA A 45 -10.67 -0.84 2.98
C ALA A 45 -11.79 -1.89 2.96
N LYS A 46 -11.76 -2.81 3.93
CA LYS A 46 -12.70 -3.93 4.04
C LYS A 46 -13.23 -4.07 5.46
N ASP A 47 -14.36 -3.41 5.71
CA ASP A 47 -15.02 -3.46 7.00
C ASP A 47 -15.68 -4.82 7.29
N GLY A 48 -16.02 -5.04 8.56
CA GLY A 48 -16.78 -6.21 9.03
C GLY A 48 -15.96 -7.50 9.20
N ILE A 49 -14.64 -7.46 8.99
CA ILE A 49 -13.77 -8.63 9.21
C ILE A 49 -13.24 -8.70 10.65
N LEU A 50 -12.85 -7.55 11.21
CA LEU A 50 -12.35 -7.42 12.57
C LEU A 50 -13.12 -6.35 13.33
N PRO A 51 -13.38 -6.54 14.64
CA PRO A 51 -13.97 -5.50 15.47
C PRO A 51 -13.07 -4.26 15.52
N GLU A 52 -13.68 -3.11 15.79
CA GLU A 52 -12.95 -1.88 16.09
C GLU A 52 -12.22 -2.02 17.44
N LYS A 53 -11.09 -1.33 17.58
CA LYS A 53 -10.26 -1.38 18.78
C LYS A 53 -10.34 -0.06 19.54
N SER A 54 -10.40 -0.15 20.87
CA SER A 54 -10.32 1.03 21.74
C SER A 54 -8.97 1.73 21.59
N GLY A 55 -8.96 3.06 21.60
CA GLY A 55 -7.75 3.87 21.48
C GLY A 55 -7.23 4.08 20.05
N MET A 56 -7.97 3.62 19.04
CA MET A 56 -7.65 3.81 17.62
C MET A 56 -8.90 4.28 16.85
N VAL A 57 -8.69 4.88 15.68
CA VAL A 57 -9.75 5.24 14.73
C VAL A 57 -9.69 4.27 13.55
N ARG A 58 -10.75 3.50 13.32
CA ARG A 58 -10.90 2.66 12.13
C ARG A 58 -11.13 3.53 10.91
N VAL A 59 -10.33 3.35 9.86
CA VAL A 59 -10.56 4.01 8.58
C VAL A 59 -11.31 3.08 7.63
N SER A 60 -12.53 3.48 7.27
CA SER A 60 -13.41 2.74 6.35
C SER A 60 -13.21 3.13 4.88
N THR A 61 -12.61 4.30 4.63
CA THR A 61 -12.39 4.82 3.27
C THR A 61 -10.90 4.85 2.94
N LEU A 62 -10.43 3.80 2.25
CA LEU A 62 -9.08 3.68 1.72
C LEU A 62 -9.12 3.10 0.31
N SER A 63 -8.36 3.71 -0.60
CA SER A 63 -8.00 3.14 -1.89
C SER A 63 -6.54 3.46 -2.20
N ALA A 64 -5.71 2.42 -2.28
CA ALA A 64 -4.30 2.53 -2.66
C ALA A 64 -4.07 1.75 -3.96
N LYS A 65 -3.53 2.44 -4.97
CA LYS A 65 -3.19 1.86 -6.27
C LYS A 65 -1.69 1.96 -6.51
N TRP A 66 -1.09 0.84 -6.88
CA TRP A 66 0.27 0.76 -7.40
C TRP A 66 0.24 0.36 -8.87
N THR A 67 1.05 1.02 -9.68
CA THR A 67 1.34 0.63 -11.05
C THR A 67 2.86 0.61 -11.22
N LEU A 68 3.42 -0.55 -11.53
CA LEU A 68 4.84 -0.74 -11.78
C LEU A 68 5.02 -1.13 -13.25
N THR A 69 5.56 -0.22 -14.05
CA THR A 69 5.79 -0.45 -15.48
C THR A 69 7.26 -0.76 -15.72
N PRO A 70 7.60 -1.94 -16.26
CA PRO A 70 8.99 -2.27 -16.61
C PRO A 70 9.62 -1.24 -17.54
N LYS A 71 10.89 -0.95 -17.30
CA LYS A 71 11.78 -0.15 -18.15
C LYS A 71 12.99 -0.99 -18.53
N ARG A 72 13.96 -0.39 -19.23
CA ARG A 72 15.19 -1.07 -19.63
C ARG A 72 16.07 -1.34 -18.40
N LYS A 73 16.96 -2.34 -18.49
CA LYS A 73 17.98 -2.65 -17.48
C LYS A 73 17.42 -3.01 -16.09
N GLY A 74 16.22 -3.59 -16.03
CA GLY A 74 15.59 -4.01 -14.78
C GLY A 74 15.03 -2.86 -13.92
N GLU A 75 14.96 -1.65 -14.47
CA GLU A 75 14.31 -0.52 -13.82
C GLU A 75 12.79 -0.59 -13.97
N PHE A 76 12.06 0.05 -13.06
CA PHE A 76 10.61 0.19 -13.12
C PHE A 76 10.21 1.65 -12.94
N HIS A 77 9.22 2.08 -13.71
CA HIS A 77 8.50 3.31 -13.42
C HIS A 77 7.35 2.99 -12.47
N VAL A 78 7.37 3.60 -11.28
CA VAL A 78 6.42 3.32 -10.21
C VAL A 78 5.50 4.51 -10.02
N VAL A 79 4.20 4.27 -10.11
CA VAL A 79 3.16 5.24 -9.76
C VAL A 79 2.38 4.69 -8.57
N TYR A 80 2.35 5.48 -7.50
CA TYR A 80 1.56 5.21 -6.30
C TYR A 80 0.49 6.29 -6.14
N THR A 81 -0.76 5.88 -5.93
CA THR A 81 -1.87 6.79 -5.65
C THR A 81 -2.60 6.32 -4.41
N LEU A 82 -2.80 7.23 -3.47
CA LEU A 82 -3.50 6.99 -2.23
C LEU A 82 -4.70 7.93 -2.13
N LYS A 83 -5.88 7.38 -1.93
CA LYS A 83 -7.07 8.09 -1.48
C LYS A 83 -7.45 7.51 -0.13
N SER A 84 -7.49 8.35 0.89
CA SER A 84 -7.93 7.95 2.23
C SER A 84 -8.77 9.07 2.83
N ASP A 85 -9.83 8.73 3.53
CA ASP A 85 -10.43 9.62 4.52
C ASP A 85 -9.94 9.15 5.88
N PRO A 86 -9.05 9.89 6.56
CA PRO A 86 -8.51 9.49 7.85
C PRO A 86 -9.52 9.57 9.01
N GLU A 87 -10.74 10.06 8.74
CA GLU A 87 -11.87 10.23 9.66
C GLU A 87 -11.56 11.11 10.89
N GLY A 88 -12.54 11.94 11.28
CA GLY A 88 -12.40 12.93 12.36
C GLY A 88 -11.72 14.24 11.96
N SER A 89 -11.50 15.12 12.95
CA SER A 89 -10.95 16.46 12.72
C SER A 89 -9.43 16.42 12.62
N ILE A 90 -8.90 16.26 11.40
CA ILE A 90 -7.46 16.33 11.14
C ILE A 90 -7.00 17.79 11.03
N PRO A 91 -6.02 18.24 11.84
CA PRO A 91 -5.45 19.57 11.70
C PRO A 91 -4.76 19.78 10.34
N ALA A 92 -4.82 20.99 9.79
CA ALA A 92 -4.24 21.30 8.48
C ALA A 92 -2.73 20.99 8.40
N TRP A 93 -1.97 21.21 9.49
CA TRP A 93 -0.54 20.88 9.54
C TRP A 93 -0.29 19.38 9.33
N MET A 94 -1.17 18.52 9.82
CA MET A 94 -1.07 17.07 9.67
C MET A 94 -1.44 16.66 8.25
N THR A 95 -2.52 17.22 7.70
CA THR A 95 -2.92 16.98 6.31
C THR A 95 -1.78 17.31 5.35
N ASN A 96 -1.10 18.45 5.56
CA ASN A 96 0.04 18.85 4.74
C ASN A 96 1.20 17.84 4.88
N MET A 97 1.53 17.39 6.09
CA MET A 97 2.58 16.39 6.30
C MET A 97 2.26 15.07 5.58
N MET A 98 1.01 14.59 5.68
CA MET A 98 0.59 13.35 5.05
C MET A 98 0.63 13.41 3.52
N LEU A 99 0.25 14.55 2.94
CA LEU A 99 0.24 14.74 1.49
C LEU A 99 1.64 14.95 0.92
N ASP A 100 2.49 15.72 1.61
CA ASP A 100 3.81 16.12 1.09
C ASP A 100 4.88 15.06 1.38
N VAL A 101 4.93 14.55 2.61
CA VAL A 101 6.03 13.70 3.07
C VAL A 101 5.68 12.21 3.01
N GLY A 102 4.42 11.85 3.19
CA GLY A 102 3.96 10.46 3.25
C GLY A 102 4.31 9.66 1.99
N PRO A 103 3.80 10.01 0.80
CA PRO A 103 4.06 9.29 -0.45
C PRO A 103 5.55 9.20 -0.80
N PHE A 104 6.30 10.29 -0.59
CA PHE A 104 7.74 10.33 -0.84
C PHE A 104 8.49 9.32 0.03
N ASN A 105 8.22 9.32 1.34
CA ASN A 105 8.84 8.38 2.27
C ASN A 105 8.43 6.92 1.99
N THR A 106 7.18 6.68 1.59
CA THR A 106 6.73 5.34 1.20
C THR A 106 7.54 4.81 0.01
N LEU A 107 7.72 5.60 -1.05
CA LEU A 107 8.50 5.20 -2.22
C LEU A 107 9.99 5.02 -1.89
N LYS A 108 10.56 5.93 -1.09
CA LYS A 108 11.95 5.83 -0.64
C LYS A 108 12.20 4.59 0.24
N ASN A 109 11.24 4.24 1.09
CA ASN A 109 11.33 3.04 1.91
C ASN A 109 11.14 1.78 1.08
N LEU A 110 10.24 1.79 0.08
CA LEU A 110 10.09 0.69 -0.87
C LEU A 110 11.41 0.41 -1.60
N GLU A 111 12.08 1.44 -2.11
CA GLU A 111 13.39 1.31 -2.76
C GLU A 111 14.44 0.66 -1.85
N LYS A 112 14.46 1.03 -0.57
CA LYS A 112 15.36 0.40 0.42
C LYS A 112 14.97 -1.05 0.71
N GLU A 113 13.68 -1.34 0.82
CA GLU A 113 13.20 -2.69 1.10
C GLU A 113 13.56 -3.67 -0.02
N THR A 114 13.44 -3.27 -1.29
CA THR A 114 13.74 -4.13 -2.45
C THR A 114 15.21 -4.53 -2.54
N GLN A 115 16.12 -3.78 -1.91
CA GLN A 115 17.56 -4.09 -1.86
C GLN A 115 17.92 -5.18 -0.85
N LYS A 116 16.99 -5.60 0.02
CA LYS A 116 17.26 -6.64 1.02
C LYS A 116 17.48 -8.00 0.37
N ALA A 117 18.43 -8.77 0.91
CA ALA A 117 18.84 -10.07 0.37
C ALA A 117 17.68 -11.07 0.16
N ARG A 118 16.66 -11.03 1.03
CA ARG A 118 15.46 -11.88 0.92
C ARG A 118 14.69 -11.72 -0.40
N TYR A 119 14.84 -10.61 -1.11
CA TYR A 119 14.14 -10.35 -2.37
C TYR A 119 15.01 -10.58 -3.61
N LYS A 120 16.33 -10.76 -3.45
CA LYS A 120 17.28 -10.88 -4.58
C LYS A 120 16.95 -12.06 -5.51
N TYR A 121 16.39 -13.13 -4.96
CA TYR A 121 16.04 -14.35 -5.68
C TYR A 121 14.59 -14.77 -5.43
N ALA A 122 13.76 -13.84 -4.94
CA ALA A 122 12.33 -14.11 -4.76
C ALA A 122 11.69 -14.26 -6.14
N SER A 123 10.88 -15.31 -6.30
CA SER A 123 10.14 -15.58 -7.52
C SER A 123 8.78 -16.14 -7.14
N PHE A 124 7.77 -15.83 -7.95
CA PHE A 124 6.39 -16.22 -7.72
C PHE A 124 5.80 -16.73 -9.02
N ASP A 125 5.12 -17.88 -8.99
CA ASP A 125 4.58 -18.52 -10.19
C ASP A 125 3.54 -17.66 -10.93
N PHE A 126 2.88 -16.75 -10.21
CA PHE A 126 1.89 -15.82 -10.75
C PHE A 126 2.48 -14.51 -11.28
N ILE A 127 3.82 -14.34 -11.29
CA ILE A 127 4.52 -13.16 -11.83
C ILE A 127 5.52 -13.58 -12.90
N LYS A 128 5.47 -12.91 -14.05
CA LYS A 128 6.46 -13.06 -15.11
C LYS A 128 7.46 -11.91 -15.09
N GLU A 129 8.73 -12.25 -14.93
CA GLU A 129 9.81 -11.26 -14.93
C GLU A 129 10.05 -10.68 -16.34
N PRO A 130 10.22 -9.35 -16.47
CA PRO A 130 10.67 -8.74 -17.71
C PRO A 130 12.11 -9.18 -18.03
N ARG A 131 12.39 -9.45 -19.31
CA ARG A 131 13.73 -9.79 -19.80
C ARG A 131 14.61 -8.56 -20.00
#